data_AF-A0A519LC52-F1
#
_entry.id   AF-A0A519LC52-F1
#
_cell.length_a   1.000
_cell.length_b   1.000
_cell.length_c   1.000
_cell.angle_alpha   90.00
_cell.angle_beta   90.00
_cell.angle_gamma   90.00
#
_symmetry.space_group_name_H-M   'P 1'
#
loop_
_entity.id
_entity.type
_entity.pdbx_description
1 polymer ?
#
loop_
_entity_poly.entity_id
_entity_poly.type
_entity_poly.pdbx_seq_one_letter_code
_entity_poly.pdbx_strand_id
1 'polypeptide(L)'
;MKITPDSFFSLLTPSKTTDTTVREDRLKAAQDARLREARAAAETLKARSSEASEERKAAARQKIEQLKARLQMLRSMAGIDPKGTARLAAQIARELGAAVKAYAAAGGSPSGVSPTAPAAPAIGNAAVGQDAQPAATQAAPASGDQAAPGDAEAADEGQATEGKSTNPYQQAIDEQNARVADMTRRSNAQKADADLMAEVRKMAAELKALVRQATERAKAGEDDALSPQEAAELEKSVASMDQDIGEATADLGGGLLSLLV
;
A
#
# COMPACT_ATOMS: atom_id res chain seq x y z
N MET A 1 -67.19 -78.38 2.65
CA MET A 1 -66.24 -77.29 2.38
C MET A 1 -66.42 -76.23 3.44
N LYS A 2 -65.40 -75.97 4.28
CA LYS A 2 -65.43 -74.98 5.36
C LYS A 2 -64.73 -73.72 4.86
N ILE A 3 -65.40 -72.57 4.92
CA ILE A 3 -64.85 -71.25 4.62
C ILE A 3 -64.55 -70.58 5.96
N THR A 4 -63.28 -70.33 6.25
CA THR A 4 -62.82 -69.48 7.36
C THR A 4 -62.64 -68.05 6.85
N PRO A 5 -63.23 -67.03 7.51
CA PRO A 5 -62.91 -65.64 7.28
C PRO A 5 -61.95 -65.20 8.37
N ASP A 6 -60.67 -65.03 8.05
CA ASP A 6 -59.81 -64.30 8.96
C ASP A 6 -58.63 -63.66 8.24
N SER A 7 -58.33 -62.44 8.69
CA SER A 7 -57.06 -61.74 8.53
C SER A 7 -56.68 -61.26 7.13
N PHE A 8 -57.04 -60.03 6.75
CA PHE A 8 -56.14 -59.10 6.00
C PHE A 8 -56.60 -57.63 6.12
N PHE A 9 -56.93 -57.18 7.34
CA PHE A 9 -57.16 -55.76 7.64
C PHE A 9 -55.97 -55.20 8.42
N SER A 10 -54.83 -55.01 7.76
CA SER A 10 -53.72 -54.20 8.33
C SER A 10 -52.69 -53.94 7.24
N LEU A 11 -52.67 -52.73 6.66
CA LEU A 11 -51.53 -52.20 5.86
C LEU A 11 -51.69 -50.73 5.46
N LEU A 12 -52.31 -49.89 6.29
CA LEU A 12 -52.33 -48.44 6.07
C LEU A 12 -51.75 -47.70 7.27
N THR A 13 -50.41 -47.65 7.33
CA THR A 13 -49.68 -46.67 8.15
C THR A 13 -48.91 -45.70 7.24
N PRO A 14 -49.09 -44.38 7.38
CA PRO A 14 -48.44 -43.40 6.52
C PRO A 14 -47.00 -43.11 6.93
N SER A 15 -46.03 -43.64 6.20
CA SER A 15 -44.60 -43.30 6.32
C SER A 15 -44.31 -41.98 5.60
N LYS A 16 -44.58 -40.81 6.21
CA LYS A 16 -44.35 -39.49 5.57
C LYS A 16 -43.45 -38.51 6.35
N THR A 17 -42.87 -38.90 7.49
CA THR A 17 -42.14 -37.97 8.36
C THR A 17 -40.60 -38.02 8.24
N THR A 18 -40.01 -39.01 7.55
CA THR A 18 -38.54 -39.13 7.40
C THR A 18 -37.99 -38.51 6.13
N ASP A 19 -38.81 -38.26 5.11
CA ASP A 19 -38.35 -37.69 3.82
C ASP A 19 -38.19 -36.16 3.85
N THR A 20 -38.88 -35.47 4.77
CA THR A 20 -38.81 -34.02 4.90
C THR A 20 -37.49 -33.55 5.52
N THR A 21 -36.98 -34.27 6.52
CA THR A 21 -35.72 -33.92 7.21
C THR A 21 -34.50 -34.06 6.30
N VAL A 22 -34.43 -35.12 5.49
CA VAL A 22 -33.31 -35.35 4.55
C VAL A 22 -33.21 -34.25 3.49
N ARG A 23 -34.35 -33.71 3.04
CA ARG A 23 -34.36 -32.60 2.07
C ARG A 23 -33.88 -31.29 2.69
N GLU A 24 -34.31 -30.99 3.91
CA GLU A 24 -33.85 -29.81 4.64
C GLU A 24 -32.35 -29.85 4.94
N ASP A 25 -31.83 -31.01 5.36
CA ASP A 25 -30.40 -31.20 5.63
C ASP A 25 -29.56 -31.02 4.35
N ARG A 26 -30.04 -31.51 3.20
CA ARG A 26 -29.36 -31.30 1.91
C ARG A 26 -29.36 -29.83 1.49
N LEU A 27 -30.46 -29.10 1.71
CA LEU A 27 -30.51 -27.68 1.41
C LEU A 27 -29.57 -26.87 2.30
N LYS A 28 -29.52 -27.17 3.61
CA LYS A 28 -28.58 -26.56 4.54
C LYS A 28 -27.14 -26.87 4.15
N ALA A 29 -26.81 -28.13 3.87
CA ALA A 29 -25.48 -28.52 3.43
C ALA A 29 -25.07 -27.82 2.12
N ALA A 30 -25.99 -27.66 1.17
CA ALA A 30 -25.73 -26.92 -0.07
C ALA A 30 -25.53 -25.41 0.17
N GLN A 31 -26.29 -24.81 1.08
CA GLN A 31 -26.10 -23.40 1.47
C GLN A 31 -24.75 -23.21 2.18
N ASP A 32 -24.40 -24.09 3.12
CA ASP A 32 -23.12 -24.05 3.81
C ASP A 32 -21.94 -24.24 2.84
N ALA A 33 -22.07 -25.15 1.87
CA ALA A 33 -21.08 -25.32 0.81
C ALA A 33 -20.90 -24.04 -0.02
N ARG A 34 -22.01 -23.39 -0.43
CA ARG A 34 -21.97 -22.11 -1.16
C ARG A 34 -21.34 -20.98 -0.33
N LEU A 35 -21.64 -20.90 0.96
CA LEU A 35 -21.04 -19.90 1.85
C LEU A 35 -19.54 -20.12 2.02
N ARG A 36 -19.09 -21.37 2.14
CA ARG A 36 -17.66 -21.70 2.20
C ARG A 36 -16.96 -21.36 0.89
N GLU A 37 -17.54 -21.69 -0.25
CA GLU A 37 -17.00 -21.35 -1.56
C GLU A 37 -16.91 -19.84 -1.77
N ALA A 38 -17.96 -19.09 -1.42
CA ALA A 38 -17.95 -17.63 -1.50
C ALA A 38 -16.88 -17.00 -0.59
N ARG A 39 -16.66 -17.53 0.62
CA ARG A 39 -15.59 -17.08 1.52
C ARG A 39 -14.20 -17.37 0.95
N ALA A 40 -13.97 -18.58 0.45
CA ALA A 40 -12.69 -18.96 -0.16
C ALA A 40 -12.38 -18.09 -1.40
N ALA A 41 -13.39 -17.78 -2.21
CA ALA A 41 -13.24 -16.88 -3.35
C ALA A 41 -12.91 -15.44 -2.91
N ALA A 42 -13.56 -14.94 -1.87
CA ALA A 42 -13.27 -13.61 -1.31
C ALA A 42 -11.85 -13.52 -0.72
N GLU A 43 -11.40 -14.56 -0.01
CA GLU A 43 -10.03 -14.66 0.51
C GLU A 43 -9.00 -14.70 -0.61
N THR A 44 -9.26 -15.47 -1.68
CA THR A 44 -8.38 -15.54 -2.85
C THR A 44 -8.28 -14.18 -3.55
N LEU A 45 -9.41 -13.47 -3.71
CA LEU A 45 -9.42 -12.14 -4.30
C LEU A 45 -8.65 -11.14 -3.43
N LYS A 46 -8.83 -11.20 -2.11
CA LYS A 46 -8.10 -10.36 -1.16
C LYS A 46 -6.59 -10.60 -1.24
N ALA A 47 -6.16 -11.86 -1.26
CA ALA A 47 -4.75 -12.22 -1.40
C ALA A 47 -4.14 -11.66 -2.70
N ARG A 48 -4.81 -11.85 -3.85
CA ARG A 48 -4.35 -11.32 -5.14
C ARG A 48 -4.32 -9.79 -5.18
N SER A 49 -5.31 -9.14 -4.56
CA SER A 49 -5.35 -7.68 -4.49
C SER A 49 -4.19 -7.12 -3.65
N SER A 50 -3.86 -7.81 -2.54
CA SER A 50 -2.73 -7.46 -1.67
C SER A 50 -1.39 -7.63 -2.38
N GLU A 51 -1.22 -8.72 -3.12
CA GLU A 51 -0.01 -8.98 -3.89
C GLU A 51 0.18 -7.93 -5.00
N ALA A 52 -0.89 -7.61 -5.74
CA ALA A 52 -0.85 -6.58 -6.78
C ALA A 52 -0.57 -5.17 -6.20
N SER A 53 -1.05 -4.85 -5.00
CA SER A 53 -0.70 -3.59 -4.33
C SER A 53 0.77 -3.54 -3.93
N GLU A 54 1.30 -4.62 -3.35
CA GLU A 54 2.72 -4.69 -2.95
C GLU A 54 3.66 -4.60 -4.16
N GLU A 55 3.31 -5.24 -5.27
CA GLU A 55 4.08 -5.15 -6.53
C GLU A 55 4.11 -3.70 -7.07
N ARG A 56 2.95 -3.02 -7.09
CA ARG A 56 2.86 -1.61 -7.51
C ARG A 56 3.66 -0.69 -6.58
N LYS A 57 3.59 -0.96 -5.27
CA LYS A 57 4.34 -0.23 -4.23
C LYS A 57 5.84 -0.39 -4.45
N ALA A 58 6.31 -1.62 -4.67
CA ALA A 58 7.71 -1.93 -4.95
C ALA A 58 8.19 -1.26 -6.25
N ALA A 59 7.41 -1.35 -7.33
CA ALA A 59 7.73 -0.70 -8.60
C ALA A 59 7.82 0.83 -8.47
N ALA A 60 6.93 1.45 -7.69
CA ALA A 60 6.97 2.88 -7.41
C ALA A 60 8.21 3.27 -6.57
N ARG A 61 8.58 2.49 -5.54
CA ARG A 61 9.82 2.70 -4.78
C ARG A 61 11.06 2.64 -5.67
N GLN A 62 11.14 1.62 -6.52
CA GLN A 62 12.26 1.48 -7.45
C GLN A 62 12.37 2.68 -8.39
N LYS A 63 11.25 3.24 -8.86
CA LYS A 63 11.25 4.49 -9.65
C LYS A 63 11.77 5.67 -8.84
N ILE A 64 11.35 5.82 -7.59
CA ILE A 64 11.83 6.90 -6.70
C ILE A 64 13.35 6.78 -6.50
N GLU A 65 13.88 5.58 -6.29
CA GLU A 65 15.32 5.33 -6.17
C GLU A 65 16.08 5.67 -7.46
N GLN A 66 15.55 5.32 -8.63
CA GLN A 66 16.12 5.71 -9.92
C GLN A 66 16.14 7.23 -10.09
N LEU A 67 15.06 7.92 -9.69
CA LEU A 67 14.98 9.38 -9.75
C LEU A 67 15.98 10.05 -8.82
N LYS A 68 16.22 9.47 -7.63
CA LYS A 68 17.27 9.91 -6.71
C LYS A 68 18.66 9.83 -7.35
N ALA A 69 18.98 8.71 -8.01
CA ALA A 69 20.26 8.57 -8.72
C ALA A 69 20.41 9.60 -9.86
N ARG A 70 19.34 9.84 -10.63
CA ARG A 70 19.32 10.88 -11.67
C ARG A 70 19.50 12.28 -11.09
N LEU A 71 18.87 12.58 -9.96
CA LEU A 71 19.04 13.85 -9.25
C LEU A 71 20.49 14.05 -8.79
N GLN A 72 21.15 12.99 -8.29
CA GLN A 72 22.55 13.07 -7.89
C GLN A 72 23.47 13.37 -9.08
N MET A 73 23.25 12.73 -10.21
CA MET A 73 23.96 13.02 -11.47
C MET A 73 23.70 14.46 -11.94
N LEU A 74 22.45 14.92 -11.83
CA LEU A 74 22.09 16.29 -12.16
C LEU A 74 22.86 17.29 -11.29
N ARG A 75 23.03 17.00 -9.99
CA ARG A 75 23.80 17.87 -9.07
C ARG A 75 25.27 17.96 -9.46
N SER A 76 25.88 16.88 -9.93
CA SER A 76 27.28 16.95 -10.40
C SER A 76 27.42 17.73 -11.72
N MET A 77 26.36 17.86 -12.51
CA MET A 77 26.36 18.57 -13.80
C MET A 77 25.81 20.00 -13.73
N ALA A 78 25.15 20.39 -12.64
CA ALA A 78 24.41 21.65 -12.51
C ALA A 78 25.24 22.94 -12.73
N GLY A 79 26.57 22.85 -12.69
CA GLY A 79 27.48 23.97 -12.97
C GLY A 79 27.87 24.15 -14.45
N ILE A 80 27.57 23.18 -15.32
CA ILE A 80 28.07 23.17 -16.70
C ILE A 80 27.02 23.75 -17.67
N ASP A 81 25.77 23.29 -17.57
CA ASP A 81 24.67 23.74 -18.42
C ASP A 81 23.44 24.05 -17.55
N PRO A 82 23.19 25.33 -17.20
CA PRO A 82 22.07 25.70 -16.35
C PRO A 82 20.72 25.45 -17.02
N LYS A 83 20.63 25.58 -18.35
CA LYS A 83 19.37 25.45 -19.10
C LYS A 83 18.96 23.99 -19.25
N GLY A 84 19.90 23.14 -19.64
CA GLY A 84 19.71 21.69 -19.64
C GLY A 84 19.37 21.16 -18.24
N THR A 85 20.06 21.68 -17.22
CA THR A 85 19.81 21.31 -15.81
C THR A 85 18.37 21.64 -15.39
N ALA A 86 17.88 22.83 -15.73
CA ALA A 86 16.53 23.25 -15.37
C ALA A 86 15.45 22.38 -16.02
N ARG A 87 15.61 22.07 -17.32
CA ARG A 87 14.69 21.20 -18.06
C ARG A 87 14.67 19.78 -17.49
N LEU A 88 15.86 19.22 -17.22
CA LEU A 88 15.98 17.88 -16.65
C LEU A 88 15.43 17.82 -15.22
N ALA A 89 15.65 18.87 -14.41
CA ALA A 89 15.05 18.99 -13.08
C ALA A 89 13.51 18.97 -13.15
N ALA A 90 12.90 19.74 -14.05
CA ALA A 90 11.45 19.74 -14.21
C ALA A 90 10.91 18.40 -14.71
N GLN A 91 11.64 17.68 -15.57
CA GLN A 91 11.28 16.33 -15.97
C GLN A 91 11.30 15.38 -14.75
N ILE A 92 12.38 15.40 -13.95
CA ILE A 92 12.49 14.59 -12.73
C ILE A 92 11.35 14.94 -11.76
N ALA A 93 10.98 16.22 -11.63
CA ALA A 93 9.88 16.65 -10.77
C ALA A 93 8.54 16.02 -11.20
N ARG A 94 8.21 16.02 -12.49
CA ARG A 94 6.99 15.38 -13.01
C ARG A 94 7.00 13.86 -12.79
N GLU A 95 8.14 13.21 -13.06
CA GLU A 95 8.30 11.77 -12.83
C GLU A 95 8.20 11.42 -11.34
N LEU A 96 8.71 12.27 -10.44
CA LEU A 96 8.62 12.11 -9.00
C LEU A 96 7.18 12.23 -8.52
N GLY A 97 6.46 13.27 -8.93
CA GLY A 97 5.03 13.44 -8.60
C GLY A 97 4.20 12.23 -9.04
N ALA A 98 4.41 11.76 -10.28
CA ALA A 98 3.72 10.58 -10.80
C ALA A 98 4.08 9.28 -10.04
N ALA A 99 5.35 9.08 -9.70
CA ALA A 99 5.77 7.91 -8.93
C ALA A 99 5.21 7.91 -7.50
N VAL A 100 5.16 9.08 -6.85
CA VAL A 100 4.58 9.26 -5.52
C VAL A 100 3.07 9.04 -5.54
N LYS A 101 2.38 9.53 -6.56
CA LYS A 101 0.95 9.26 -6.75
C LYS A 101 0.66 7.78 -6.98
N ALA A 102 1.47 7.11 -7.80
CA ALA A 102 1.37 5.66 -7.99
C ALA A 102 1.63 4.88 -6.71
N TYR A 103 2.56 5.35 -5.87
CA TYR A 103 2.85 4.78 -4.57
C TYR A 103 1.67 4.91 -3.60
N ALA A 104 1.07 6.10 -3.50
CA ALA A 104 -0.09 6.34 -2.66
C ALA A 104 -1.28 5.48 -3.12
N ALA A 105 -1.58 5.49 -4.42
CA ALA A 105 -2.66 4.70 -5.03
C ALA A 105 -2.49 3.17 -4.88
N ALA A 106 -1.25 2.70 -4.67
CA ALA A 106 -0.96 1.30 -4.40
C ALA A 106 -1.31 0.87 -2.96
N GLY A 107 -1.88 1.74 -2.13
CA GLY A 107 -2.25 1.39 -0.76
C GLY A 107 -1.13 1.65 0.23
N GLY A 108 -0.32 2.69 0.01
CA GLY A 108 0.61 3.18 1.04
C GLY A 108 -0.09 3.66 2.32
N SER A 109 -1.42 3.78 2.33
CA SER A 109 -2.16 4.28 3.48
C SER A 109 -2.02 3.33 4.68
N PRO A 110 -1.53 3.81 5.85
CA PRO A 110 -1.26 3.00 7.04
C PRO A 110 -2.51 2.46 7.72
N SER A 111 -3.70 2.86 7.23
CA SER A 111 -4.99 2.42 7.73
C SER A 111 -5.55 1.41 6.74
N GLY A 112 -5.58 0.13 7.11
CA GLY A 112 -6.07 -0.99 6.28
C GLY A 112 -7.57 -0.96 5.95
N VAL A 113 -8.14 0.22 5.70
CA VAL A 113 -9.46 0.38 5.13
C VAL A 113 -9.29 0.29 3.62
N SER A 114 -9.58 -0.90 3.10
CA SER A 114 -9.65 -1.18 1.67
C SER A 114 -10.45 -0.09 0.96
N PRO A 115 -9.86 0.68 0.02
CA PRO A 115 -10.65 1.54 -0.83
C PRO A 115 -11.53 0.65 -1.70
N THR A 116 -12.84 0.78 -1.53
CA THR A 116 -13.83 0.21 -2.42
C THR A 116 -13.57 0.69 -3.85
N ALA A 117 -13.06 -0.23 -4.69
CA ALA A 117 -13.03 -0.19 -6.15
C ALA A 117 -12.29 0.98 -6.85
N PRO A 118 -11.65 0.75 -8.02
CA PRO A 118 -10.97 1.81 -8.76
C PRO A 118 -11.99 2.75 -9.41
N ALA A 119 -11.99 4.02 -9.00
CA ALA A 119 -12.49 5.09 -9.85
C ALA A 119 -11.50 5.30 -11.00
N ALA A 120 -12.02 5.27 -12.22
CA ALA A 120 -11.35 5.67 -13.45
C ALA A 120 -10.72 7.08 -13.32
N PRO A 121 -9.70 7.44 -14.12
CA PRO A 121 -9.00 8.72 -13.97
C PRO A 121 -9.94 9.89 -14.26
N ALA A 122 -10.30 10.65 -13.23
CA ALA A 122 -11.05 11.88 -13.35
C ALA A 122 -10.10 13.08 -13.39
N ILE A 123 -10.18 13.80 -14.50
CA ILE A 123 -9.56 15.08 -14.77
C ILE A 123 -10.30 16.17 -13.97
N GLY A 124 -9.58 17.03 -13.25
CA GLY A 124 -9.96 18.43 -13.08
C GLY A 124 -10.44 18.90 -11.69
N ASN A 125 -9.76 19.97 -11.25
CA ASN A 125 -10.23 21.12 -10.47
C ASN A 125 -10.54 21.03 -8.96
N ALA A 126 -9.61 21.62 -8.20
CA ALA A 126 -9.75 22.85 -7.41
C ALA A 126 -10.57 22.87 -6.10
N ALA A 127 -9.82 23.15 -5.02
CA ALA A 127 -9.92 24.32 -4.12
C ALA A 127 -10.38 24.13 -2.65
N VAL A 128 -9.80 25.03 -1.83
CA VAL A 128 -10.13 25.50 -0.45
C VAL A 128 -9.56 24.62 0.68
N GLY A 129 -8.47 25.03 1.37
CA GLY A 129 -8.45 25.92 2.56
C GLY A 129 -8.45 25.04 3.82
N GLN A 130 -7.63 25.14 4.87
CA GLN A 130 -7.00 26.25 5.58
C GLN A 130 -5.94 25.70 6.57
N ASP A 131 -5.11 26.63 7.04
CA ASP A 131 -4.07 26.63 8.08
C ASP A 131 -4.08 25.60 9.23
N ALA A 132 -2.88 25.06 9.53
CA ALA A 132 -2.32 25.04 10.90
C ALA A 132 -0.79 24.79 10.90
N GLN A 133 -0.09 25.68 11.61
CA GLN A 133 1.36 25.82 11.76
C GLN A 133 1.96 24.83 12.81
N PRO A 134 3.27 24.49 12.75
CA PRO A 134 3.80 23.27 13.36
C PRO A 134 4.49 23.47 14.72
N ALA A 135 4.58 22.39 15.51
CA ALA A 135 5.43 22.31 16.70
C ALA A 135 6.56 21.27 16.48
N ALA A 136 7.77 21.69 16.82
CA ALA A 136 9.04 21.04 16.56
C ALA A 136 9.46 20.05 17.65
N THR A 137 10.17 18.97 17.26
CA THR A 137 11.20 18.30 18.08
C THR A 137 12.02 17.36 17.17
N GLN A 138 13.22 17.74 16.71
CA GLN A 138 14.53 17.35 17.25
C GLN A 138 14.58 15.95 17.93
N ALA A 139 15.16 14.96 17.26
CA ALA A 139 16.55 14.51 17.50
C ALA A 139 16.86 13.20 16.76
N ALA A 140 17.92 13.23 15.97
CA ALA A 140 18.71 12.10 15.50
C ALA A 140 19.79 11.77 16.56
N PRO A 141 20.85 10.97 16.28
CA PRO A 141 20.97 9.68 15.58
C PRO A 141 21.78 8.66 16.42
N ALA A 142 21.89 7.40 15.96
CA ALA A 142 23.11 6.56 16.08
C ALA A 142 22.86 5.25 15.31
N SER A 143 23.59 4.96 14.23
CA SER A 143 24.83 4.15 14.22
C SER A 143 24.52 2.71 14.69
N GLY A 144 24.51 1.69 13.85
CA GLY A 144 25.52 1.34 12.86
C GLY A 144 26.35 0.21 13.46
N ASP A 145 26.16 -1.02 13.00
CA ASP A 145 27.26 -1.98 12.97
C ASP A 145 27.05 -3.05 11.91
N GLN A 146 28.19 -3.43 11.35
CA GLN A 146 28.43 -4.16 10.13
C GLN A 146 29.21 -5.40 10.53
N ALA A 147 28.68 -6.60 10.24
CA ALA A 147 29.49 -7.82 10.29
C ALA A 147 29.02 -8.83 9.25
N ALA A 148 30.02 -9.34 8.52
CA ALA A 148 29.99 -10.14 7.32
C ALA A 148 29.64 -11.62 7.59
N PRO A 149 29.49 -12.46 6.53
CA PRO A 149 28.81 -13.75 6.59
C PRO A 149 29.76 -14.88 7.01
N GLY A 150 29.23 -15.88 7.71
CA GLY A 150 29.89 -17.14 7.99
C GLY A 150 29.03 -18.30 7.50
N ASP A 151 29.51 -19.00 6.49
CA ASP A 151 29.05 -20.31 6.04
C ASP A 151 29.19 -21.35 7.16
N ALA A 152 28.11 -22.09 7.41
CA ALA A 152 28.15 -23.39 8.09
C ALA A 152 27.02 -24.27 7.56
N GLU A 153 27.41 -25.30 6.80
CA GLU A 153 26.56 -26.38 6.29
C GLU A 153 26.05 -27.31 7.39
N ALA A 154 24.80 -27.75 7.19
CA ALA A 154 24.23 -29.08 7.43
C ALA A 154 23.99 -29.60 8.86
N ALA A 155 22.70 -29.63 9.24
CA ALA A 155 21.94 -30.79 9.76
C ALA A 155 20.47 -30.34 9.86
N ASP A 156 19.58 -30.81 8.98
CA ASP A 156 18.81 -32.05 9.09
C ASP A 156 17.63 -31.97 10.07
N GLU A 157 16.46 -32.32 9.53
CA GLU A 157 15.18 -32.65 10.15
C GLU A 157 14.54 -31.71 11.19
N GLY A 158 13.60 -30.90 10.70
CA GLY A 158 12.57 -30.25 11.49
C GLY A 158 11.35 -29.93 10.64
N GLN A 159 10.63 -30.97 10.18
CA GLN A 159 9.27 -30.84 9.69
C GLN A 159 8.46 -30.04 10.73
N ALA A 160 8.19 -28.77 10.43
CA ALA A 160 7.21 -27.95 11.11
C ALA A 160 5.82 -28.54 10.82
N THR A 161 5.51 -29.64 11.49
CA THR A 161 4.13 -30.08 11.67
C THR A 161 3.45 -29.03 12.53
N GLU A 162 2.31 -28.55 12.06
CA GLU A 162 1.34 -27.74 12.81
C GLU A 162 0.86 -28.52 14.05
N GLY A 163 1.73 -28.67 15.04
CA GLY A 163 1.37 -29.17 16.36
C GLY A 163 0.62 -28.06 17.07
N LYS A 164 -0.70 -27.97 16.87
CA LYS A 164 -1.59 -27.26 17.80
C LYS A 164 -1.27 -27.76 19.19
N SER A 165 -0.55 -26.96 19.97
CA SER A 165 -0.26 -27.25 21.37
C SER A 165 -1.59 -27.53 22.06
N THR A 166 -1.73 -28.73 22.64
CA THR A 166 -2.97 -29.16 23.33
C THR A 166 -3.18 -28.39 24.63
N ASN A 167 -2.17 -27.60 25.05
CA ASN A 167 -2.21 -26.79 26.24
C ASN A 167 -2.80 -25.39 25.94
N PRO A 168 -3.96 -25.02 26.50
CA PRO A 168 -4.60 -23.73 26.25
C PRO A 168 -3.73 -22.54 26.69
N TYR A 169 -2.83 -22.73 27.66
CA TYR A 169 -1.90 -21.68 28.08
C TYR A 169 -0.81 -21.40 27.04
N GLN A 170 -0.35 -22.42 26.31
CA GLN A 170 0.63 -22.24 25.24
C GLN A 170 0.00 -21.50 24.05
N GLN A 171 -1.24 -21.84 23.68
CA GLN A 171 -1.97 -21.12 22.62
C GLN A 171 -2.12 -19.63 22.91
N ALA A 172 -2.40 -19.25 24.16
CA ALA A 172 -2.51 -17.84 24.54
C ALA A 172 -1.17 -17.07 24.42
N ILE A 173 -0.05 -17.73 24.74
CA ILE A 173 1.30 -17.16 24.59
C ILE A 173 1.65 -17.02 23.10
N ASP A 174 1.39 -18.06 22.31
CA ASP A 174 1.63 -18.05 20.86
C ASP A 174 0.81 -16.97 20.16
N GLU A 175 -0.46 -16.80 20.55
CA GLU A 175 -1.31 -15.74 20.00
C GLU A 175 -0.83 -14.34 20.42
N GLN A 176 -0.38 -14.17 21.66
CA GLN A 176 0.22 -12.91 22.10
C GLN A 176 1.48 -12.59 21.29
N ASN A 177 2.36 -13.58 21.09
CA ASN A 177 3.57 -13.44 20.30
C ASN A 177 3.27 -13.12 18.83
N ALA A 178 2.28 -13.78 18.23
CA ALA A 178 1.83 -13.50 16.87
C ALA A 178 1.31 -12.06 16.73
N ARG A 179 0.51 -11.59 17.69
CA ARG A 179 0.02 -10.20 17.71
C ARG A 179 1.16 -9.18 17.83
N VAL A 180 2.14 -9.44 18.70
CA VAL A 180 3.32 -8.57 18.84
C VAL A 180 4.12 -8.55 17.53
N ALA A 181 4.40 -9.71 16.94
CA ALA A 181 5.11 -9.81 15.66
C ALA A 181 4.38 -9.06 14.53
N ASP A 182 3.05 -9.17 14.47
CA ASP A 182 2.23 -8.45 13.49
C ASP A 182 2.25 -6.93 13.70
N MET A 183 2.17 -6.48 14.96
CA MET A 183 2.31 -5.06 15.30
C MET A 183 3.69 -4.52 14.88
N THR A 184 4.77 -5.26 15.16
CA THR A 184 6.13 -4.87 14.77
C THR A 184 6.31 -4.83 13.25
N ARG A 185 5.74 -5.79 12.51
CA ARG A 185 5.76 -5.79 11.03
C ARG A 185 5.06 -4.55 10.48
N ARG A 186 3.87 -4.22 11.00
CA ARG A 186 3.12 -3.04 10.59
C ARG A 186 3.84 -1.75 10.94
N SER A 187 4.39 -1.62 12.15
CA SER A 187 5.14 -0.42 12.55
C SER A 187 6.38 -0.21 11.69
N ASN A 188 7.09 -1.28 11.33
CA ASN A 188 8.27 -1.19 10.46
C ASN A 188 7.89 -0.79 9.04
N ALA A 189 6.78 -1.32 8.49
CA ALA A 189 6.27 -0.93 7.18
C ALA A 189 5.86 0.56 7.16
N GLN A 190 5.13 1.02 8.19
CA GLN A 190 4.75 2.42 8.34
C GLN A 190 5.95 3.35 8.49
N LYS A 191 6.96 2.93 9.26
CA LYS A 191 8.21 3.67 9.39
C LYS A 191 8.94 3.79 8.06
N ALA A 192 9.07 2.70 7.32
CA ALA A 192 9.68 2.74 5.98
C ALA A 192 8.91 3.67 5.02
N ASP A 193 7.58 3.71 5.11
CA ASP A 193 6.75 4.61 4.32
C ASP A 193 6.97 6.08 4.71
N ALA A 194 7.05 6.37 6.01
CA ALA A 194 7.33 7.71 6.52
C ALA A 194 8.73 8.21 6.12
N ASP A 195 9.74 7.33 6.21
CA ASP A 195 11.12 7.62 5.83
C ASP A 195 11.21 7.90 4.32
N LEU A 196 10.55 7.09 3.49
CA LEU A 196 10.45 7.32 2.05
C LEU A 196 9.81 8.68 1.73
N MET A 197 8.71 9.04 2.39
CA MET A 197 8.04 10.32 2.15
C MET A 197 8.86 11.52 2.65
N ALA A 198 9.62 11.36 3.74
CA ALA A 198 10.59 12.36 4.16
C ALA A 198 11.68 12.57 3.11
N GLU A 199 12.18 11.49 2.51
CA GLU A 199 13.15 11.54 1.42
C GLU A 199 12.58 12.18 0.15
N VAL A 200 11.36 11.82 -0.26
CA VAL A 200 10.65 12.43 -1.38
C VAL A 200 10.51 13.95 -1.19
N ARG A 201 10.13 14.41 0.01
CA ARG A 201 10.03 15.85 0.31
C ARG A 201 11.39 16.55 0.22
N LYS A 202 12.46 15.88 0.66
CA LYS A 202 13.82 16.40 0.51
C LYS A 202 14.20 16.54 -0.97
N MET A 203 13.93 15.52 -1.79
CA MET A 203 14.19 15.57 -3.23
C MET A 203 13.39 16.67 -3.93
N ALA A 204 12.12 16.85 -3.55
CA ALA A 204 11.28 17.93 -4.06
C ALA A 204 11.86 19.32 -3.74
N ALA A 205 12.28 19.53 -2.48
CA ALA A 205 12.93 20.78 -2.07
C ALA A 205 14.24 21.03 -2.85
N GLU A 206 15.03 19.99 -3.10
CA GLU A 206 16.26 20.08 -3.90
C GLU A 206 15.98 20.42 -5.37
N LEU A 207 14.99 19.77 -6.00
CA LEU A 207 14.57 20.06 -7.37
C LEU A 207 14.08 21.51 -7.51
N LYS A 208 13.29 21.98 -6.55
CA LYS A 208 12.83 23.37 -6.48
C LYS A 208 13.99 24.36 -6.38
N ALA A 209 14.97 24.07 -5.53
CA ALA A 209 16.16 24.90 -5.40
C ALA A 209 16.98 24.93 -6.69
N LEU A 210 17.15 23.79 -7.37
CA LEU A 210 17.86 23.70 -8.64
C LEU A 210 17.17 24.48 -9.76
N VAL A 211 15.85 24.33 -9.91
CA VAL A 211 15.08 25.07 -10.92
C VAL A 211 15.18 26.57 -10.64
N ARG A 212 14.98 27.00 -9.38
CA ARG A 212 15.11 28.40 -9.00
C ARG A 212 16.51 28.95 -9.30
N GLN A 213 17.56 28.26 -8.87
CA GLN A 213 18.95 28.67 -9.12
C GLN A 213 19.26 28.77 -10.62
N ALA A 214 18.79 27.81 -11.42
CA ALA A 214 18.99 27.81 -12.86
C ALA A 214 18.23 28.97 -13.53
N THR A 215 16.99 29.24 -13.13
CA THR A 215 16.22 30.39 -13.66
C THR A 215 16.82 31.73 -13.26
N GLU A 216 17.34 31.86 -12.03
CA GLU A 216 18.02 33.08 -11.57
C GLU A 216 19.32 33.32 -12.34
N ARG A 217 20.14 32.29 -12.56
CA ARG A 217 21.34 32.39 -13.41
C ARG A 217 21.00 32.74 -14.85
N ALA A 218 19.96 32.13 -15.41
CA ALA A 218 19.53 32.41 -16.77
C ALA A 218 19.01 33.84 -16.93
N LYS A 219 18.37 34.41 -15.90
CA LYS A 219 17.96 35.83 -15.89
C LYS A 219 19.15 36.79 -15.77
N ALA A 220 20.25 36.36 -15.16
CA ALA A 220 21.44 37.18 -14.92
C ALA A 220 22.49 37.13 -16.06
N GLY A 221 22.39 36.16 -16.98
CA GLY A 221 23.31 36.01 -18.12
C GLY A 221 22.67 36.45 -19.44
N GLU A 222 23.34 37.33 -20.18
CA GLU A 222 22.73 38.16 -21.24
C GLU A 222 22.53 37.48 -22.62
N ASP A 223 22.99 36.24 -22.86
CA ASP A 223 22.92 35.61 -24.20
C ASP A 223 22.30 34.19 -24.30
N ASP A 224 22.06 33.48 -23.19
CA ASP A 224 21.45 32.13 -23.21
C ASP A 224 20.38 31.94 -22.12
N ALA A 225 19.62 33.00 -21.89
CA ALA A 225 18.53 33.01 -20.93
C ALA A 225 17.43 32.01 -21.32
N LEU A 226 16.84 31.34 -20.32
CA LEU A 226 15.55 30.67 -20.48
C LEU A 226 14.53 31.72 -20.85
N SER A 227 13.71 31.43 -21.86
CA SER A 227 12.60 32.33 -22.19
C SER A 227 11.67 32.46 -20.96
N PRO A 228 11.02 33.62 -20.76
CA PRO A 228 10.10 33.81 -19.64
C PRO A 228 8.99 32.75 -19.60
N GLN A 229 8.57 32.25 -20.76
CA GLN A 229 7.59 31.18 -20.90
C GLN A 229 8.13 29.85 -20.37
N GLU A 230 9.34 29.45 -20.77
CA GLU A 230 9.96 28.22 -20.26
C GLU A 230 10.16 28.29 -18.75
N ALA A 231 10.62 29.42 -18.20
CA ALA A 231 10.77 29.58 -16.75
C ALA A 231 9.45 29.34 -16.01
N ALA A 232 8.35 29.89 -16.51
CA ALA A 232 7.01 29.68 -15.94
C ALA A 232 6.54 28.22 -16.03
N GLU A 233 6.85 27.52 -17.13
CA GLU A 233 6.53 26.09 -17.28
C GLU A 233 7.30 25.20 -16.32
N LEU A 234 8.58 25.52 -16.07
CA LEU A 234 9.40 24.81 -15.09
C LEU A 234 8.85 25.01 -13.68
N GLU A 235 8.52 26.25 -13.31
CA GLU A 235 7.89 26.57 -12.02
C GLU A 235 6.56 25.83 -11.84
N LYS A 236 5.71 25.82 -12.88
CA LYS A 236 4.45 25.06 -12.88
C LYS A 236 4.67 23.56 -12.67
N SER A 237 5.72 23.00 -13.25
CA SER A 237 6.04 21.57 -13.11
C SER A 237 6.44 21.21 -11.68
N VAL A 238 7.26 22.06 -11.05
CA VAL A 238 7.64 21.90 -9.63
C VAL A 238 6.44 22.11 -8.71
N ALA A 239 5.58 23.09 -9.00
CA ALA A 239 4.35 23.33 -8.23
C ALA A 239 3.38 22.14 -8.31
N SER A 240 3.21 21.54 -9.51
CA SER A 240 2.40 20.32 -9.68
C SER A 240 2.97 19.15 -8.88
N MET A 241 4.30 18.97 -8.88
CA MET A 241 4.95 17.95 -8.06
C MET A 241 4.72 18.18 -6.57
N ASP A 242 4.88 19.42 -6.08
CA ASP A 242 4.61 19.76 -4.66
C ASP A 242 3.15 19.42 -4.29
N GLN A 243 2.21 19.69 -5.19
CA GLN A 243 0.79 19.33 -5.01
C GLN A 243 0.58 17.81 -4.98
N ASP A 244 1.14 17.06 -5.92
CA ASP A 244 1.01 15.60 -5.98
C ASP A 244 1.62 14.93 -4.72
N ILE A 245 2.76 15.43 -4.24
CA ILE A 245 3.38 14.96 -3.00
C ILE A 245 2.51 15.34 -1.79
N GLY A 246 1.94 16.54 -1.76
CA GLY A 246 1.05 16.99 -0.70
C GLY A 246 -0.21 16.12 -0.60
N GLU A 247 -0.88 15.86 -1.73
CA GLU A 247 -2.06 15.00 -1.82
C GLU A 247 -1.74 13.56 -1.38
N ALA A 248 -0.64 12.99 -1.90
CA ALA A 248 -0.18 11.66 -1.49
C ALA A 248 0.14 11.61 0.00
N THR A 249 0.82 12.62 0.55
CA THR A 249 1.16 12.65 1.99
C THR A 249 -0.08 12.80 2.85
N ALA A 250 -1.07 13.59 2.42
CA ALA A 250 -2.34 13.75 3.12
C ALA A 250 -3.13 12.43 3.15
N ASP A 251 -3.14 11.67 2.06
CA ASP A 251 -3.78 10.36 1.98
C ASP A 251 -3.08 9.31 2.87
N LEU A 252 -1.77 9.46 3.08
CA LEU A 252 -0.96 8.61 3.96
C LEU A 252 -1.06 9.00 5.44
N GLY A 253 -1.23 10.28 5.76
CA GLY A 253 -1.21 10.78 7.15
C GLY A 253 -2.57 11.16 7.74
N GLY A 254 -3.60 11.36 6.90
CA GLY A 254 -4.83 12.08 7.25
C GLY A 254 -6.02 11.24 7.71
N GLY A 255 -5.92 9.91 7.71
CA GLY A 255 -7.05 9.02 8.03
C GLY A 255 -7.58 9.08 9.47
N LEU A 256 -6.99 9.90 10.36
CA LEU A 256 -7.38 9.98 11.78
C LEU A 256 -8.17 11.24 12.17
N LEU A 257 -8.40 12.21 11.27
CA LEU A 257 -9.05 13.48 11.64
C LEU A 257 -10.52 13.60 11.19
N SER A 258 -11.06 12.66 10.42
CA SER A 258 -12.44 12.77 9.88
C SER A 258 -13.53 12.02 10.67
N LEU A 259 -13.31 11.66 11.94
CA LEU A 259 -14.33 10.95 12.74
C LEU A 259 -14.79 11.69 14.02
N LEU A 260 -14.66 13.02 14.07
CA LEU A 260 -15.04 13.82 15.24
C LEU A 260 -15.97 15.02 14.97
N VAL A 261 -16.73 15.01 13.85
CA VAL A 261 -17.77 16.02 13.59
C VAL A 261 -19.12 15.34 13.45
#